data_AF-A0A3D5DS28-F1
#
_entry.id   AF-A0A3D5DS28-F1
#
_cell.length_a   1.000
_cell.length_b   1.000
_cell.length_c   1.000
_cell.angle_alpha   90.00
_cell.angle_beta   90.00
_cell.angle_gamma   90.00
#
_symmetry.space_group_name_H-M   'P 1'
#
loop_
_entity.id
_entity.type
_entity.pdbx_description
1 polymer ?
#
loop_
_entity_poly.entity_id
_entity_poly.type
_entity_poly.pdbx_seq_one_letter_code
_entity_poly.pdbx_strand_id
1 'polypeptide(L)'
;MMGSMSAGLTAEEWGHLVELLQRFAENDLDQHDAWQLDTSYGPVYVRLNRKRAPNEPVDAFRLLQPPSPYRTGRAANVNGLPEVRSREDALRIVGEMIADYEGTGAAEWENWTLARFLEAFGGFLQDLDGYFVNRGKQVPAQPDWALVATLLVAATGYE
;
A
#
# COMPACT_ATOMS: atom_id res chain seq x y z
N MET A 1 8.53 -32.42 -23.06
CA MET A 1 9.59 -31.41 -22.88
C MET A 1 8.91 -30.23 -22.21
N MET A 2 9.05 -30.09 -20.88
CA MET A 2 8.34 -29.09 -20.08
C MET A 2 8.91 -27.70 -20.36
N GLY A 3 8.03 -26.76 -20.69
CA GLY A 3 8.37 -25.36 -20.92
C GLY A 3 8.85 -24.71 -19.62
N SER A 4 10.06 -24.14 -19.67
CA SER A 4 10.60 -23.28 -18.62
C SER A 4 9.78 -21.99 -18.56
N MET A 5 8.86 -21.87 -17.60
CA MET A 5 8.30 -20.57 -17.24
C MET A 5 9.36 -19.79 -16.47
N SER A 6 9.85 -18.70 -17.07
CA SER A 6 10.59 -17.67 -16.34
C SER A 6 9.59 -16.93 -15.44
N ALA A 7 9.51 -17.29 -14.17
CA ALA A 7 8.71 -16.56 -13.19
C ALA A 7 9.62 -15.54 -12.48
N GLY A 8 9.73 -14.34 -13.03
CA GLY A 8 10.24 -13.20 -12.26
C GLY A 8 9.30 -12.90 -11.09
N LEU A 9 9.80 -12.15 -10.10
CA LEU A 9 8.96 -11.70 -8.99
C LEU A 9 7.76 -10.91 -9.51
N THR A 10 6.59 -11.16 -8.94
CA THR A 10 5.41 -10.30 -9.10
C THR A 10 5.66 -8.92 -8.50
N ALA A 11 4.79 -7.95 -8.80
CA ALA A 11 4.91 -6.60 -8.24
C ALA A 11 4.80 -6.58 -6.70
N GLU A 12 3.97 -7.46 -6.13
CA GLU A 12 3.81 -7.61 -4.67
C GLU A 12 5.08 -8.20 -4.04
N GLU A 13 5.59 -9.30 -4.59
CA GLU A 13 6.82 -9.94 -4.10
C GLU A 13 8.03 -8.99 -4.23
N TRP A 14 8.08 -8.19 -5.30
CA TRP A 14 9.08 -7.16 -5.47
C TRP A 14 8.97 -6.07 -4.40
N GLY A 15 7.76 -5.59 -4.12
CA GLY A 15 7.52 -4.60 -3.06
C GLY A 15 7.96 -5.11 -1.68
N HIS A 16 7.60 -6.35 -1.35
CA HIS A 16 8.00 -6.97 -0.09
C HIS A 16 9.51 -7.16 0.03
N LEU A 17 10.18 -7.55 -1.07
CA LEU A 17 11.64 -7.64 -1.11
C LEU A 17 12.30 -6.29 -0.81
N VAL A 18 11.80 -5.19 -1.39
CA VAL A 18 12.33 -3.84 -1.15
C VAL A 18 12.18 -3.42 0.32
N GLU A 19 11.02 -3.69 0.93
CA GLU A 19 10.76 -3.38 2.34
C GLU A 19 11.73 -4.13 3.28
N LEU A 20 11.85 -5.45 3.09
CA LEU A 20 12.76 -6.27 3.88
C LEU A 20 14.22 -5.84 3.68
N LEU A 21 14.61 -5.56 2.44
CA LEU A 21 15.96 -5.10 2.12
C LEU A 21 16.28 -3.76 2.79
N GLN A 22 15.32 -2.85 2.88
CA GLN A 22 15.51 -1.59 3.58
C GLN A 22 15.64 -1.78 5.09
N ARG A 23 14.75 -2.55 5.71
CA ARG A 23 14.83 -2.84 7.16
C ARG A 23 16.15 -3.52 7.51
N PHE A 24 16.57 -4.48 6.69
CA PHE A 24 17.88 -5.10 6.78
C PHE A 24 19.01 -4.07 6.65
N ALA A 25 18.92 -3.19 5.64
CA ALA A 25 19.89 -2.14 5.41
C ALA A 25 20.05 -1.23 6.64
N GLU A 26 18.94 -0.90 7.31
CA GLU A 26 18.88 -0.02 8.48
C GLU A 26 19.49 -0.64 9.75
N ASN A 27 19.27 -1.94 9.98
CA ASN A 27 19.54 -2.55 11.28
C ASN A 27 20.75 -3.50 11.29
N ASP A 28 21.01 -4.18 10.18
CA ASP A 28 21.85 -5.38 10.18
C ASP A 28 22.97 -5.35 9.12
N LEU A 29 22.93 -4.41 8.16
CA LEU A 29 23.86 -4.40 7.02
C LEU A 29 25.34 -4.39 7.41
N ASP A 30 25.71 -3.63 8.43
CA ASP A 30 27.11 -3.52 8.85
C ASP A 30 27.66 -4.86 9.41
N GLN A 31 26.79 -5.81 9.74
CA GLN A 31 27.14 -7.15 10.20
C GLN A 31 27.07 -8.21 9.10
N HIS A 32 26.34 -7.95 8.00
CA HIS A 32 25.96 -8.95 7.02
C HIS A 32 25.97 -8.41 5.57
N ASP A 33 27.10 -7.92 5.07
CA ASP A 33 27.20 -7.21 3.78
C ASP A 33 27.54 -8.09 2.56
N ALA A 34 28.04 -9.31 2.78
CA ALA A 34 28.46 -10.25 1.74
C ALA A 34 27.73 -11.60 1.84
N TRP A 35 26.93 -11.93 0.84
CA TRP A 35 26.12 -13.15 0.80
C TRP A 35 26.47 -14.04 -0.38
N GLN A 36 26.26 -15.34 -0.20
CA GLN A 36 26.26 -16.34 -1.27
C GLN A 36 24.94 -17.09 -1.23
N LEU A 37 24.27 -17.19 -2.38
CA LEU A 37 23.02 -17.90 -2.57
C LEU A 37 23.25 -19.03 -3.58
N ASP A 38 22.86 -20.25 -3.23
CA ASP A 38 22.88 -21.35 -4.20
C ASP A 38 21.59 -21.34 -5.02
N THR A 39 21.71 -21.34 -6.35
CA THR A 39 20.58 -21.40 -7.28
C THR A 39 20.70 -22.61 -8.20
N SER A 40 19.61 -22.95 -8.89
CA SER A 40 19.63 -23.98 -9.95
C SER A 40 20.59 -23.66 -11.10
N TYR A 41 21.03 -22.40 -11.23
CA TYR A 41 21.97 -21.93 -12.23
C TYR A 41 23.40 -21.76 -11.67
N GLY A 42 23.65 -22.16 -10.43
CA GLY A 42 24.93 -21.99 -9.73
C GLY A 42 24.88 -20.91 -8.64
N PRO A 43 26.01 -20.64 -7.96
CA PRO A 43 26.07 -19.68 -6.87
C PRO A 43 25.97 -18.24 -7.38
N VAL A 44 25.16 -17.44 -6.67
CA VAL A 44 25.04 -16.00 -6.85
C VAL A 44 25.68 -15.32 -5.64
N TYR A 45 26.52 -14.32 -5.90
CA TYR A 45 27.19 -13.54 -4.87
C TYR A 45 26.62 -12.14 -4.84
N VAL A 46 26.20 -11.69 -3.65
CA VAL A 46 25.60 -10.38 -3.44
C VAL A 46 26.48 -9.60 -2.48
N ARG A 47 26.76 -8.35 -2.81
CA ARG A 47 27.43 -7.42 -1.89
C ARG A 47 26.66 -6.11 -1.81
N LEU A 48 26.29 -5.72 -0.60
CA LEU A 48 25.54 -4.50 -0.31
C LEU A 48 26.46 -3.55 0.45
N ASN A 49 26.55 -2.29 0.02
CA ASN A 49 27.49 -1.33 0.64
C ASN A 49 26.80 0.01 0.89
N ARG A 50 27.16 0.66 2.00
CA ARG A 50 26.79 2.05 2.29
C ARG A 50 27.51 3.06 1.40
N LYS A 51 28.69 2.70 0.90
CA LYS A 51 29.56 3.56 0.08
C LYS A 51 29.62 3.04 -1.35
N ARG A 52 29.47 3.95 -2.31
CA ARG A 52 29.70 3.68 -3.73
C ARG A 52 31.18 3.45 -4.01
N ALA A 53 31.49 2.72 -5.07
CA ALA A 53 32.87 2.68 -5.54
C ALA A 53 33.31 4.09 -6.00
N PRO A 54 34.60 4.47 -5.85
CA PRO A 54 35.06 5.85 -6.07
C PRO A 54 34.73 6.44 -7.44
N ASN A 55 34.64 5.59 -8.47
CA ASN A 55 34.44 5.99 -9.86
C ASN A 55 33.05 5.64 -10.40
N GLU A 56 32.11 5.30 -9.51
CA GLU A 56 30.78 4.87 -9.90
C GLU A 56 29.82 6.07 -9.89
N PRO A 57 29.20 6.39 -11.04
CA PRO A 57 28.38 7.58 -11.15
C PRO A 57 27.05 7.38 -10.39
N VAL A 58 26.49 8.47 -9.85
CA VAL A 58 25.28 8.40 -9.00
C VAL A 58 24.07 7.90 -9.78
N ASP A 59 23.96 8.28 -11.04
CA ASP A 59 22.86 7.95 -11.95
C ASP A 59 22.89 6.50 -12.47
N ALA A 60 23.98 5.76 -12.24
CA ALA A 60 24.00 4.30 -12.41
C ALA A 60 23.09 3.59 -11.40
N PHE A 61 22.67 4.27 -10.32
CA PHE A 61 21.78 3.74 -9.31
C PHE A 61 20.36 4.24 -9.52
N ARG A 62 19.42 3.29 -9.60
CA ARG A 62 18.00 3.61 -9.49
C ARG A 62 17.66 3.77 -8.01
N LEU A 63 17.09 4.90 -7.64
CA LEU A 63 16.49 5.07 -6.32
C LEU A 63 15.33 4.06 -6.18
N LEU A 64 15.53 3.04 -5.36
CA LEU A 64 14.44 2.19 -4.90
C LEU A 64 13.74 2.99 -3.81
N GLN A 65 12.56 3.53 -4.11
CA GLN A 65 11.82 4.25 -3.08
C GLN A 65 11.34 3.23 -2.03
N PRO A 66 11.69 3.43 -0.75
CA PRO A 66 10.96 2.82 0.35
C PRO A 66 9.45 2.96 0.15
N PRO A 67 8.61 1.97 0.48
CA PRO A 67 7.36 2.36 1.12
C PRO A 67 7.75 3.16 2.38
N SER A 68 7.38 4.45 2.40
CA SER A 68 7.80 5.42 3.43
C SER A 68 7.72 4.83 4.87
N PRO A 69 8.77 4.97 5.70
CA PRO A 69 8.79 4.45 7.08
C PRO A 69 7.83 5.19 8.05
N TYR A 70 7.06 6.15 7.53
CA TYR A 70 5.97 6.84 8.24
C TYR A 70 4.73 7.04 7.35
N ARG A 71 4.49 6.18 6.35
CA ARG A 71 3.18 6.21 5.70
C ARG A 71 2.19 5.52 6.62
N THR A 72 1.52 6.29 7.47
CA THR A 72 0.07 6.18 7.50
C THR A 72 -0.34 6.53 6.07
N GLY A 73 -0.59 5.51 5.26
CA GLY A 73 -1.17 5.66 3.94
C GLY A 73 -2.42 6.53 4.02
N ARG A 74 -2.78 7.13 2.90
CA ARG A 74 -3.94 8.03 2.84
C ARG A 74 -5.19 7.24 2.49
N ALA A 75 -6.36 7.80 2.83
CA ALA A 75 -7.58 7.36 2.18
C ALA A 75 -7.60 7.73 0.68
N ALA A 76 -8.51 7.11 -0.06
CA ALA A 76 -8.80 7.42 -1.45
C ALA A 76 -9.14 8.91 -1.61
N ASN A 77 -8.57 9.53 -2.63
CA ASN A 77 -8.83 10.93 -2.94
C ASN A 77 -10.10 11.04 -3.78
N VAL A 78 -11.19 11.49 -3.17
CA VAL A 78 -12.50 11.64 -3.81
C VAL A 78 -13.11 12.99 -3.47
N ASN A 79 -13.99 13.49 -4.33
CA ASN A 79 -14.64 14.79 -4.17
C ASN A 79 -16.11 14.63 -3.76
N GLY A 80 -16.56 15.54 -2.89
CA GLY A 80 -17.96 15.72 -2.58
C GLY A 80 -18.59 14.54 -1.83
N LEU A 81 -17.87 13.96 -0.85
CA LEU A 81 -18.35 12.84 -0.04
C LEU A 81 -19.60 13.21 0.81
N PRO A 82 -19.67 14.39 1.47
CA PRO A 82 -20.87 14.80 2.21
C PRO A 82 -22.12 15.07 1.35
N GLU A 83 -21.94 15.27 0.05
CA GLU A 83 -22.99 15.62 -0.91
C GLU A 83 -23.65 14.40 -1.56
N VAL A 84 -23.18 13.18 -1.31
CA VAL A 84 -23.73 11.95 -1.88
C VAL A 84 -25.18 11.74 -1.40
N ARG A 85 -26.16 11.76 -2.32
CA ARG A 85 -27.59 11.56 -1.98
C ARG A 85 -28.25 10.39 -2.71
N SER A 86 -27.60 9.87 -3.74
CA SER A 86 -28.15 8.85 -4.63
C SER A 86 -27.16 7.71 -4.87
N ARG A 87 -27.66 6.63 -5.47
CA ARG A 87 -26.83 5.53 -5.97
C ARG A 87 -25.85 6.01 -7.03
N GLU A 88 -26.29 6.92 -7.90
CA GLU A 88 -25.49 7.50 -8.97
C GLU A 88 -24.32 8.33 -8.40
N ASP A 89 -24.55 9.08 -7.32
CA ASP A 89 -23.47 9.78 -6.60
C ASP A 89 -22.47 8.80 -5.98
N ALA A 90 -22.96 7.71 -5.37
CA ALA A 90 -22.10 6.68 -4.80
C ALA A 90 -21.26 5.97 -5.88
N LEU A 91 -21.85 5.69 -7.05
CA LEU A 91 -21.12 5.14 -8.20
C LEU A 91 -20.03 6.08 -8.70
N ARG A 92 -20.27 7.39 -8.70
CA ARG A 92 -19.24 8.39 -9.01
C ARG A 92 -18.06 8.30 -8.02
N ILE A 93 -18.34 8.22 -6.73
CA ILE A 93 -17.29 8.05 -5.70
C ILE A 93 -16.48 6.77 -5.96
N VAL A 94 -17.13 5.64 -6.24
CA VAL A 94 -16.44 4.39 -6.57
C VAL A 94 -15.56 4.55 -7.81
N GLY A 95 -16.04 5.24 -8.84
CA GLY A 95 -15.24 5.56 -10.03
C GLY A 95 -14.00 6.40 -9.72
N GLU A 96 -14.14 7.41 -8.84
CA GLU A 96 -13.02 8.23 -8.38
C GLU A 96 -12.01 7.42 -7.55
N MET A 97 -12.48 6.50 -6.71
CA MET A 97 -11.61 5.57 -5.98
C MET A 97 -10.81 4.67 -6.93
N ILE A 98 -11.44 4.13 -7.97
CA ILE A 98 -10.75 3.31 -8.98
C ILE A 98 -9.70 4.15 -9.70
N ALA A 99 -10.04 5.36 -10.14
CA ALA A 99 -9.10 6.25 -10.82
C ALA A 99 -7.92 6.65 -9.92
N ASP A 100 -8.18 6.90 -8.64
CA ASP A 100 -7.14 7.20 -7.65
C ASP A 100 -6.23 5.97 -7.42
N TYR A 101 -6.81 4.78 -7.29
CA TYR A 101 -6.10 3.51 -7.13
C TYR A 101 -5.19 3.20 -8.32
N GLU A 102 -5.72 3.32 -9.54
CA GLU A 102 -4.97 3.12 -10.80
C GLU A 102 -3.86 4.17 -10.99
N GLY A 103 -4.02 5.36 -10.40
CA GLY A 103 -3.02 6.41 -10.38
C GLY A 103 -1.90 6.13 -9.38
N THR A 104 -1.96 6.80 -8.22
CA THR A 104 -0.95 6.63 -7.16
C THR A 104 -1.45 5.72 -6.04
N GLY A 105 -2.77 5.59 -5.86
CA GLY A 105 -3.41 4.97 -4.71
C GLY A 105 -2.92 3.55 -4.39
N ALA A 106 -2.62 2.72 -5.39
CA ALA A 106 -2.05 1.38 -5.15
C ALA A 106 -0.75 1.38 -4.32
N ALA A 107 0.02 2.48 -4.33
CA ALA A 107 1.21 2.65 -3.50
C ALA A 107 0.99 3.59 -2.29
N GLU A 108 -0.14 4.31 -2.24
CA GLU A 108 -0.37 5.37 -1.24
C GLU A 108 -1.49 5.08 -0.25
N TRP A 109 -2.42 4.19 -0.57
CA TRP A 109 -3.49 3.79 0.34
C TRP A 109 -2.92 3.01 1.53
N GLU A 110 -3.44 3.27 2.73
CA GLU A 110 -3.08 2.48 3.93
C GLU A 110 -3.45 1.01 3.70
N ASN A 111 -4.62 0.78 3.10
CA ASN A 111 -5.20 -0.54 2.91
C ASN A 111 -5.38 -0.84 1.42
N TRP A 112 -4.26 -0.94 0.70
CA TRP A 112 -4.24 -1.12 -0.76
C TRP A 112 -4.54 -2.57 -1.21
N THR A 113 -4.40 -3.58 -0.33
CA THR A 113 -4.79 -4.96 -0.65
C THR A 113 -6.24 -5.23 -0.25
N LEU A 114 -6.90 -6.15 -0.95
CA LEU A 114 -8.29 -6.53 -0.63
C LEU A 114 -8.44 -7.03 0.82
N ALA A 115 -7.47 -7.79 1.33
CA ALA A 115 -7.52 -8.32 2.69
C ALA A 115 -7.49 -7.18 3.72
N ARG A 116 -6.51 -6.27 3.62
CA ARG A 116 -6.40 -5.10 4.50
C ARG A 116 -7.60 -4.17 4.39
N PHE A 117 -8.10 -3.96 3.17
CA PHE A 117 -9.29 -3.16 2.93
C PHE A 117 -10.52 -3.74 3.66
N LEU A 118 -10.76 -5.05 3.54
CA LEU A 118 -11.90 -5.70 4.20
C LEU A 118 -11.76 -5.73 5.73
N GLU A 119 -10.54 -5.88 6.24
CA GLU A 119 -10.25 -5.79 7.68
C GLU A 119 -10.57 -4.39 8.21
N ALA A 120 -10.03 -3.35 7.57
CA ALA A 120 -10.29 -1.95 7.93
C ALA A 120 -11.76 -1.54 7.75
N PHE A 121 -12.42 -2.03 6.70
CA PHE A 121 -13.86 -1.84 6.49
C PHE A 121 -14.68 -2.45 7.65
N GLY A 122 -14.31 -3.65 8.11
CA GLY A 122 -14.91 -4.31 9.26
C GLY A 122 -14.67 -3.56 10.57
N GLY A 123 -13.42 -3.13 10.83
CA GLY A 123 -13.06 -2.35 12.02
C GLY A 123 -13.81 -1.03 12.08
N PHE A 124 -13.84 -0.27 10.97
CA PHE A 124 -14.55 1.00 10.92
C PHE A 124 -16.08 0.84 11.07
N LEU A 125 -16.66 -0.28 10.60
CA LEU A 125 -18.05 -0.61 10.85
C LEU A 125 -18.33 -0.91 12.33
N GLN A 126 -17.40 -1.53 13.05
CA GLN A 126 -17.51 -1.75 14.50
C GLN A 126 -17.43 -0.43 15.28
N ASP A 127 -16.60 0.50 14.82
CA ASP A 127 -16.36 1.81 15.43
C ASP A 127 -17.34 2.91 14.96
N LEU A 128 -18.33 2.55 14.16
CA LEU A 128 -19.23 3.48 13.49
C LEU A 128 -19.96 4.43 14.46
N ASP A 129 -20.37 3.91 15.61
CA ASP A 129 -21.01 4.70 16.66
C ASP A 129 -20.07 5.83 17.16
N GLY A 130 -18.81 5.51 17.37
CA GLY A 130 -17.77 6.48 17.76
C GLY A 130 -17.57 7.56 16.69
N TYR A 131 -17.61 7.20 15.41
CA TYR A 131 -17.51 8.15 14.29
C TYR A 131 -18.59 9.24 14.34
N PHE A 132 -19.84 8.89 14.68
CA PHE A 132 -20.95 9.83 14.82
C PHE A 132 -20.91 10.62 16.13
N VAL A 133 -20.66 9.93 17.26
CA VAL A 133 -20.58 10.55 18.60
C VAL A 133 -19.51 11.64 18.63
N ASN A 134 -18.32 11.36 18.09
CA ASN A 134 -17.21 12.32 18.05
C ASN A 134 -17.51 13.56 17.19
N ARG A 135 -18.52 13.49 16.31
CA ARG A 135 -18.97 14.60 15.46
C ARG A 135 -20.23 15.29 16.00
N GLY A 136 -20.70 14.91 17.19
CA GLY A 136 -21.95 15.42 17.77
C GLY A 136 -23.18 15.06 16.94
N LYS A 137 -23.10 13.99 16.13
CA LYS A 137 -24.20 13.53 15.27
C LYS A 137 -24.84 12.27 15.87
N GLN A 138 -26.11 12.08 15.58
CA GLN A 138 -26.78 10.81 15.88
C GLN A 138 -26.40 9.76 14.83
N VAL A 139 -26.23 8.52 15.28
CA VAL A 139 -26.09 7.36 14.40
C VAL A 139 -27.40 7.19 13.63
N PRO A 140 -27.39 7.14 12.30
CA PRO A 140 -28.61 7.00 11.52
C PRO A 140 -29.21 5.59 11.70
N ALA A 141 -30.54 5.52 11.78
CA ALA A 141 -31.27 4.25 11.94
C ALA A 141 -31.19 3.33 10.71
N GLN A 142 -30.88 3.90 9.55
CA GLN A 142 -30.63 3.19 8.29
C GLN A 142 -29.45 3.87 7.58
N PRO A 143 -28.54 3.11 6.97
CA PRO A 143 -27.45 3.69 6.21
C PRO A 143 -27.98 4.42 4.98
N ASP A 144 -27.50 5.64 4.74
CA ASP A 144 -27.71 6.37 3.50
C ASP A 144 -26.53 6.18 2.54
N TRP A 145 -26.69 6.66 1.30
CA TRP A 145 -25.63 6.53 0.29
C TRP A 145 -24.34 7.26 0.68
N ALA A 146 -24.43 8.36 1.43
CA ALA A 146 -23.27 9.08 1.94
C ALA A 146 -22.48 8.22 2.95
N LEU A 147 -23.18 7.52 3.83
CA LEU A 147 -22.54 6.61 4.78
C LEU A 147 -21.86 5.45 4.05
N VAL A 148 -22.51 4.84 3.06
CA VAL A 148 -21.90 3.78 2.24
C VAL A 148 -20.61 4.27 1.56
N ALA A 149 -20.65 5.44 0.91
CA ALA A 149 -19.47 6.04 0.30
C ALA A 149 -18.37 6.35 1.32
N THR A 150 -18.76 6.83 2.52
CA THR A 150 -17.83 7.11 3.61
C THR A 150 -17.13 5.86 4.13
N LEU A 151 -17.87 4.76 4.33
CA LEU A 151 -17.30 3.49 4.77
C LEU A 151 -16.26 2.97 3.76
N LEU A 152 -16.57 3.04 2.46
CA LEU A 152 -15.67 2.61 1.39
C LEU A 152 -14.38 3.43 1.37
N VAL A 153 -14.48 4.76 1.45
CA VAL A 153 -13.31 5.64 1.44
C VAL A 153 -12.51 5.50 2.73
N ALA A 154 -13.16 5.44 3.89
CA ALA A 154 -12.49 5.24 5.17
C ALA A 154 -11.68 3.95 5.20
N ALA A 155 -12.22 2.85 4.67
CA ALA A 155 -11.55 1.56 4.62
C ALA A 155 -10.20 1.58 3.88
N THR A 156 -9.96 2.54 2.97
CA THR A 156 -8.67 2.68 2.27
C THR A 156 -7.58 3.35 3.12
N GLY A 157 -7.95 4.04 4.21
CA GLY A 157 -7.05 4.86 5.03
C GLY A 157 -7.16 4.65 6.55
N TYR A 158 -8.00 3.72 7.01
CA TYR A 158 -8.23 3.45 8.44
C TYR A 158 -7.19 2.46 8.98
N GLU A 159 -6.59 2.78 10.13
CA GLU A 159 -5.52 2.01 10.80
C GLU A 159 -6.03 0.89 11.71
#